data_AF-A0A1C6EX05-F1
#
_entry.id   AF-A0A1C6EX05-F1
#
_cell.length_a   1.000
_cell.length_b   1.000
_cell.length_c   1.000
_cell.angle_alpha   90.00
_cell.angle_beta   90.00
_cell.angle_gamma   90.00
#
_symmetry.space_group_name_H-M   'P 1'
#
loop_
_entity.id
_entity.type
_entity.pdbx_description
1 polymer ?
#
loop_
_entity_poly.entity_id
_entity_poly.type
_entity_poly.pdbx_seq_one_letter_code
_entity_poly.pdbx_strand_id
1 'polypeptide(L)'
;MGEPEMDLSNQEYDALVRSKAKPSPLWKDLAWAFCVGGGICVVGQGLMEWYQSLGLEQEQAGTAVSVTLVLAAALLTGLGLFDKVAKRAGAGTLVPITGFANAMVSPALEFKSED
;
A
#
# COMPACT_ATOMS: atom_id res chain seq x y z
N MET A 1 -41.55 -13.00 7.98
CA MET A 1 -40.66 -12.30 8.92
C MET A 1 -39.83 -11.37 8.05
N GLY A 2 -40.29 -10.13 7.89
CA GLY A 2 -39.66 -9.16 6.98
C GLY A 2 -38.43 -8.58 7.66
N GLU A 3 -37.31 -8.60 6.93
CA GLU A 3 -36.10 -7.85 7.29
C GLU A 3 -36.49 -6.37 7.41
N PRO A 4 -36.04 -5.61 8.41
CA PRO A 4 -36.36 -4.19 8.50
C PRO A 4 -35.67 -3.46 7.33
N GLU A 5 -36.45 -2.95 6.38
CA GLU A 5 -35.97 -2.00 5.37
C GLU A 5 -35.42 -0.77 6.09
N MET A 6 -34.09 -0.67 6.18
CA MET A 6 -33.41 0.56 6.57
C MET A 6 -33.52 1.56 5.42
N ASP A 7 -34.67 2.21 5.30
CA ASP A 7 -34.89 3.37 4.42
C ASP A 7 -34.31 4.62 5.10
N LEU A 8 -32.99 4.63 5.33
CA LEU A 8 -32.30 5.84 5.75
C LEU A 8 -32.37 6.82 4.58
N SER A 9 -33.16 7.88 4.73
CA SER A 9 -33.13 9.00 3.80
C SER A 9 -31.68 9.48 3.64
N ASN A 10 -31.26 9.82 2.42
CA ASN A 10 -29.90 10.27 2.11
C ASN A 10 -29.36 11.30 3.14
N GLN A 11 -30.23 12.15 3.70
CA GLN A 11 -29.87 13.13 4.72
C GLN A 11 -29.56 12.53 6.10
N GLU A 12 -30.31 11.53 6.55
CA GLU A 12 -30.01 10.84 7.81
C GLU A 12 -28.74 9.99 7.68
N TYR A 13 -28.51 9.41 6.49
CA TYR A 13 -27.26 8.70 6.20
C TYR A 13 -26.06 9.66 6.22
N ASP A 14 -26.15 10.83 5.60
CA ASP A 14 -25.09 11.85 5.61
C ASP A 14 -24.82 12.38 7.03
N ALA A 15 -25.87 12.59 7.84
CA ALA A 15 -25.75 12.98 9.23
C ALA A 15 -25.08 11.89 10.08
N LEU A 16 -25.41 10.62 9.86
CA LEU A 16 -24.80 9.49 10.54
C LEU A 16 -23.30 9.38 10.19
N VAL A 17 -22.96 9.49 8.90
CA VAL A 17 -21.58 9.48 8.40
C VAL A 17 -20.80 10.65 8.96
N ARG A 18 -21.33 11.88 8.92
CA ARG A 18 -20.68 13.06 9.51
C ARG A 18 -20.49 12.94 11.02
N SER A 19 -21.44 12.35 11.75
CA SER A 19 -21.31 12.16 13.20
C SER A 19 -20.22 11.15 13.58
N LYS A 20 -19.95 10.17 12.71
CA LYS A 20 -18.96 9.11 12.93
C LYS A 20 -17.62 9.37 12.24
N ALA A 21 -17.57 10.26 11.26
CA ALA A 21 -16.36 10.64 10.55
C ALA A 21 -15.47 11.51 11.45
N LYS A 22 -14.49 10.88 12.09
CA LYS A 22 -13.45 11.60 12.82
C LYS A 22 -12.64 12.43 11.81
N PRO A 23 -12.53 13.77 11.96
CA PRO A 23 -11.71 14.57 11.08
C PRO A 23 -10.24 14.18 11.30
N SER A 24 -9.70 13.37 10.40
CA SER A 24 -8.28 13.03 10.43
C SER A 24 -7.48 14.29 10.07
N PRO A 25 -6.35 14.56 10.73
CA PRO A 25 -5.51 15.71 10.39
C PRO A 25 -4.83 15.47 9.04
N LEU A 26 -5.57 15.76 7.97
CA LEU A 26 -5.25 15.52 6.56
C LEU A 26 -3.80 15.88 6.20
N TRP A 27 -3.31 17.01 6.70
CA TRP A 27 -1.94 17.47 6.48
C TRP A 27 -0.87 16.57 7.12
N LYS A 28 -1.13 15.99 8.29
CA LYS A 28 -0.21 15.04 8.95
C LYS A 28 -0.19 13.71 8.21
N ASP A 29 -1.36 13.23 7.80
CA ASP A 29 -1.48 11.99 7.02
C ASP A 29 -0.77 12.14 5.66
N LEU A 30 -0.91 13.28 5.00
CA LEU A 30 -0.20 13.61 3.76
C LEU A 30 1.32 13.71 3.97
N ALA A 31 1.77 14.43 4.99
CA ALA A 31 3.20 14.56 5.29
C ALA A 31 3.82 13.19 5.61
N TRP A 32 3.13 12.36 6.39
CA TRP A 32 3.57 11.01 6.71
C TRP A 32 3.62 10.12 5.46
N ALA A 33 2.58 10.15 4.63
CA ALA A 33 2.53 9.39 3.38
C ALA A 33 3.65 9.82 2.42
N PHE A 34 3.94 11.12 2.33
CA PHE A 34 5.04 11.64 1.53
C PHE A 34 6.40 11.17 2.05
N CYS A 35 6.65 11.23 3.36
CA CYS A 35 7.91 10.77 3.95
C CYS A 35 8.13 9.27 3.76
N VAL A 36 7.07 8.47 3.94
CA VAL A 36 7.11 7.02 3.73
C VAL A 36 7.34 6.69 2.26
N GLY A 37 6.54 7.26 1.35
CA GLY A 37 6.66 7.01 -0.08
C GLY A 37 8.01 7.48 -0.63
N GLY A 38 8.44 8.67 -0.23
CA GLY A 38 9.77 9.21 -0.55
C GLY A 38 10.90 8.35 0.00
N GLY A 39 10.77 7.81 1.21
CA GLY A 39 11.73 6.85 1.77
C GLY A 39 11.88 5.59 0.93
N ILE A 40 10.78 5.04 0.42
CA ILE A 40 10.79 3.90 -0.51
C ILE A 40 11.48 4.27 -1.82
N CYS A 41 11.22 5.48 -2.35
CA CYS A 41 11.91 5.98 -3.54
C CYS A 41 13.43 6.10 -3.33
N VAL A 42 13.88 6.58 -2.16
CA VAL A 42 15.31 6.65 -1.81
C VAL A 42 15.93 5.25 -1.78
N VAL A 43 15.23 4.25 -1.25
CA VAL A 43 15.69 2.85 -1.31
C VAL A 43 15.79 2.36 -2.76
N GLY A 44 14.79 2.68 -3.59
CA GLY A 44 14.81 2.35 -5.02
C GLY A 44 15.99 2.98 -5.76
N GLN A 45 16.30 4.25 -5.45
CA GLN A 45 17.44 4.95 -6.02
C GLN A 45 18.77 4.32 -5.57
N GLY A 46 18.91 3.97 -4.28
CA GLY A 46 20.10 3.27 -3.78
C GLY A 46 20.31 1.90 -4.42
N LEU A 47 19.23 1.13 -4.64
CA LEU A 47 19.30 -0.11 -5.42
C LEU A 47 19.72 0.16 -6.87
N MET A 48 19.23 1.24 -7.48
CA MET A 48 19.57 1.60 -8.85
C MET A 48 21.05 1.94 -9.01
N GLU A 49 21.62 2.70 -8.07
CA GLU A 49 23.05 3.01 -8.03
C GLU A 49 23.88 1.74 -7.78
N TRP A 50 23.41 0.84 -6.92
CA TRP A 50 24.07 -0.43 -6.68
C TRP A 50 24.09 -1.32 -7.93
N TYR A 51 22.97 -1.46 -8.65
CA TYR A 51 22.94 -2.21 -9.91
C TYR A 51 23.81 -1.57 -11.00
N GLN A 52 23.81 -0.24 -11.11
CA GLN A 52 24.72 0.46 -12.03
C GLN A 52 26.19 0.24 -11.65
N SER A 53 26.52 0.17 -10.36
CA SER A 53 27.89 -0.14 -9.89
C SER A 53 28.34 -1.56 -10.24
N LEU A 54 27.38 -2.49 -10.44
CA LEU A 54 27.63 -3.84 -10.94
C LEU A 54 27.80 -3.90 -12.46
N GLY A 55 27.71 -2.75 -13.15
CA GLY A 55 27.88 -2.63 -14.59
C GLY A 55 26.60 -2.76 -15.41
N LEU A 56 25.42 -2.73 -14.78
CA LEU A 56 24.16 -2.71 -15.52
C LEU A 56 23.92 -1.34 -16.17
N GLU A 57 23.45 -1.36 -17.40
CA GLU A 57 22.98 -0.15 -18.08
C GLU A 57 21.71 0.40 -17.39
N GLN A 58 21.43 1.69 -17.53
CA GLN A 58 20.38 2.37 -16.75
C GLN A 58 19.00 1.69 -16.89
N GLU A 59 18.64 1.26 -18.10
CA GLU A 59 17.35 0.60 -18.37
C GLU A 59 17.27 -0.78 -17.69
N GLN A 60 18.37 -1.54 -17.72
CA GLN A 60 18.47 -2.85 -17.06
C GLN A 60 18.47 -2.70 -15.54
N ALA A 61 19.18 -1.70 -15.01
CA ALA A 61 19.19 -1.37 -13.59
C ALA A 61 17.78 -1.01 -13.10
N GLY A 62 17.03 -0.19 -13.84
CA GLY A 62 15.64 0.16 -13.49
C GLY A 62 14.71 -1.06 -13.48
N THR A 63 14.90 -1.97 -14.42
CA THR A 63 14.17 -3.25 -14.45
C THR A 63 14.53 -4.10 -13.22
N ALA A 64 15.82 -4.21 -12.90
CA ALA A 64 16.31 -4.98 -11.75
C ALA A 64 15.79 -4.40 -10.41
N VAL A 65 15.76 -3.08 -10.25
CA VAL A 65 15.16 -2.41 -9.08
C VAL A 65 13.68 -2.76 -8.97
N SER A 66 12.94 -2.64 -10.07
CA SER A 66 11.49 -2.89 -10.09
C SER A 66 11.18 -4.34 -9.71
N VAL A 67 11.88 -5.30 -10.30
CA VAL A 67 11.74 -6.73 -9.99
C VAL A 67 12.07 -6.99 -8.52
N THR A 68 13.15 -6.40 -8.00
CA THR A 68 13.58 -6.60 -6.62
C THR A 68 12.59 -6.05 -5.62
N LEU A 69 12.05 -4.84 -5.84
CA LEU A 69 11.05 -4.23 -4.97
C LEU A 69 9.73 -5.01 -5.00
N VAL A 70 9.29 -5.47 -6.18
CA VAL A 70 8.09 -6.31 -6.31
C VAL A 70 8.26 -7.63 -5.59
N LEU A 71 9.39 -8.32 -5.80
CA LEU A 71 9.68 -9.60 -5.15
C LEU A 71 9.77 -9.44 -3.63
N ALA A 72 10.48 -8.43 -3.14
CA ALA A 72 10.60 -8.16 -1.71
C ALA A 72 9.23 -7.85 -1.09
N ALA A 73 8.41 -7.03 -1.74
CA ALA A 73 7.07 -6.72 -1.28
C ALA A 73 6.16 -7.97 -1.28
N ALA A 74 6.22 -8.78 -2.34
CA ALA A 74 5.47 -10.04 -2.43
C ALA A 74 5.85 -11.02 -1.31
N LEU A 75 7.14 -11.20 -1.04
CA LEU A 75 7.63 -12.03 0.06
C LEU A 75 7.18 -11.50 1.42
N LEU A 76 7.34 -10.19 1.66
CA LEU A 76 6.90 -9.57 2.91
C LEU A 76 5.38 -9.67 3.10
N THR A 77 4.61 -9.64 2.00
CA THR A 77 3.15 -9.82 2.01
C THR A 77 2.80 -11.27 2.36
N GLY A 78 3.45 -12.23 1.71
CA GLY A 78 3.34 -13.67 2.03
C GLY A 78 3.65 -14.02 3.47
N LEU A 79 4.60 -13.32 4.09
CA LEU A 79 4.97 -13.49 5.50
C LEU A 79 4.05 -12.71 6.47
N GLY A 80 3.06 -11.95 5.97
CA GLY A 80 2.19 -11.10 6.78
C GLY A 80 2.88 -9.92 7.46
N LEU A 81 4.12 -9.59 7.05
CA LEU A 81 4.89 -8.45 7.57
C LEU A 81 4.52 -7.16 6.84
N PHE A 82 4.27 -7.24 5.53
CA PHE A 82 3.94 -6.07 4.73
C PHE A 82 2.67 -5.39 5.24
N ASP A 83 1.65 -6.15 5.61
CA ASP A 83 0.38 -5.63 6.15
C ASP A 83 0.58 -4.81 7.44
N LYS A 84 1.49 -5.26 8.31
CA LYS A 84 1.84 -4.55 9.55
C LYS A 84 2.58 -3.25 9.28
N VAL A 85 3.51 -3.29 8.32
CA VAL A 85 4.25 -2.10 7.88
C VAL A 85 3.29 -1.12 7.21
N ALA A 86 2.43 -1.60 6.30
CA ALA A 86 1.46 -0.80 5.58
C ALA A 86 0.44 -0.12 6.50
N LYS A 87 -0.03 -0.81 7.55
CA LYS A 87 -0.91 -0.20 8.57
C LYS A 87 -0.25 0.96 9.32
N ARG A 88 1.08 0.93 9.50
CA ARG A 88 1.82 1.99 10.21
C ARG A 88 2.33 3.09 9.28
N ALA A 89 2.62 2.74 8.05
CA ALA A 89 3.15 3.61 7.02
C ALA A 89 2.03 4.32 6.22
N GLY A 90 0.80 3.80 6.31
CA GLY A 90 -0.40 4.40 5.74
C GLY A 90 -0.39 4.39 4.22
N ALA A 91 -1.01 5.41 3.62
CA ALA A 91 -1.10 5.53 2.17
C ALA A 91 0.28 5.57 1.46
N GLY A 92 1.33 6.01 2.16
CA GLY A 92 2.68 6.14 1.58
C GLY A 92 3.32 4.83 1.12
N THR A 93 2.95 3.69 1.69
CA THR A 93 3.42 2.35 1.25
C THR A 93 2.62 1.77 0.10
N LEU A 94 1.41 2.31 -0.15
CA LEU A 94 0.49 1.81 -1.18
C LEU A 94 0.71 2.48 -2.54
N VAL A 95 1.22 3.72 -2.56
CA VAL A 95 1.49 4.48 -3.79
C VAL A 95 2.66 3.93 -4.63
N PRO A 96 3.80 3.48 -4.04
CA PRO A 96 4.91 2.91 -4.80
C PRO A 96 4.58 1.52 -5.36
N ILE A 97 5.44 0.98 -6.24
CA ILE A 97 5.29 -0.34 -6.86
C ILE A 97 5.12 -1.49 -5.85
N THR A 98 5.59 -1.31 -4.61
CA THR A 98 5.39 -2.24 -3.49
C THR A 98 3.91 -2.41 -3.12
N GLY A 99 3.10 -1.35 -3.24
CA GLY A 99 1.66 -1.40 -2.99
C GLY A 99 0.91 -2.22 -4.04
N PHE A 100 1.32 -2.10 -5.31
CA PHE A 100 0.82 -2.96 -6.39
C PHE A 100 1.11 -4.43 -6.11
N ALA A 101 2.33 -4.77 -5.69
CA ALA A 101 2.69 -6.15 -5.36
C ALA A 101 1.83 -6.72 -4.21
N ASN A 102 1.61 -5.96 -3.13
CA ASN A 102 0.74 -6.36 -2.04
C ASN A 102 -0.71 -6.57 -2.51
N ALA A 103 -1.26 -5.65 -3.32
CA ALA A 103 -2.63 -5.75 -3.85
C ALA A 103 -2.86 -7.00 -4.72
N MET A 104 -1.81 -7.53 -5.36
CA MET A 104 -1.87 -8.78 -6.11
C MET A 104 -1.71 -10.02 -5.21
N VAL A 105 -0.81 -9.96 -4.24
CA VAL A 105 -0.43 -11.12 -3.41
C VAL A 105 -1.41 -11.39 -2.28
N SER A 106 -1.95 -10.35 -1.63
CA SER A 106 -2.94 -10.49 -0.55
C SER A 106 -4.16 -11.34 -0.97
N PRO A 107 -4.89 -11.03 -2.07
CA PRO A 107 -6.03 -11.87 -2.47
C PRO A 107 -5.60 -13.27 -2.91
N ALA A 108 -4.42 -13.43 -3.53
CA ALA A 108 -3.93 -14.74 -3.94
C ALA A 108 -3.67 -15.68 -2.74
N LEU A 109 -3.28 -15.14 -1.58
CA LEU A 109 -3.10 -15.91 -0.35
C LEU A 109 -4.44 -16.20 0.34
N GLU A 110 -5.37 -15.26 0.30
CA GLU A 110 -6.71 -15.40 0.89
C GLU A 110 -7.51 -16.50 0.17
N PHE A 111 -7.51 -16.50 -1.16
CA PHE A 111 -8.11 -17.58 -1.98
C PHE A 111 -7.55 -18.97 -1.68
N LYS A 112 -6.28 -19.08 -1.24
CA LYS A 112 -5.66 -20.37 -0.88
C LYS A 112 -5.94 -20.79 0.57
N SER A 113 -6.35 -19.86 1.43
CA SER A 113 -6.63 -20.14 2.85
C SER A 113 -8.08 -20.58 3.08
N GLU A 114 -8.95 -20.34 2.09
CA GLU A 114 -10.38 -20.67 2.13
C GLU A 114 -10.72 -22.09 1.60
N ASP A 115 -9.73 -22.81 1.05
CA ASP A 115 -9.76 -24.24 0.67
C ASP A 115 -8.97 -25.11 1.66
#